data_AF-A0A6G3TVU3-F1
#
_entry.id   AF-A0A6G3TVU3-F1
#
_cell.length_a   1.000
_cell.length_b   1.000
_cell.length_c   1.000
_cell.angle_alpha   90.00
_cell.angle_beta   90.00
_cell.angle_gamma   90.00
#
_symmetry.space_group_name_H-M   'P 1'
#
loop_
_entity.id
_entity.type
_entity.pdbx_description
1 polymer ?
#
loop_
_entity_poly.entity_id
_entity_poly.type
_entity_poly.pdbx_seq_one_letter_code
_entity_poly.pdbx_strand_id
1 'polypeptide(L)'
;GAAGRRKGWLKAVEKAALAAVAGGHHEEAIGLLERTLAVPEVPARFRARLAPLLARSAVVGLRSDRTVEVLTQAVRDPGLPVDVRGQLRLDLGLMLANQVGDLAAGMRELESAVEELGEVRPALTSRAMVALAMPEWPTGTLAGHREWLRRAAGLAHAGDNEVARAAVA
;
A
#
# COMPACT_ATOMS: atom_id res chain seq x y z
N GLY A 1 14.47 -28.23 13.31
CA GLY A 1 13.26 -28.13 14.16
C GLY A 1 12.09 -27.45 13.45
N ALA A 2 10.89 -27.47 14.05
CA ALA A 2 9.65 -26.93 13.46
C ALA A 2 9.75 -25.44 13.03
N ALA A 3 10.48 -24.62 13.80
CA ALA A 3 10.74 -23.21 13.45
C ALA A 3 11.51 -23.04 12.12
N GLY A 4 12.46 -23.93 11.84
CA GLY A 4 13.22 -23.92 10.58
C GLY A 4 12.35 -24.25 9.36
N ARG A 5 11.46 -25.24 9.50
CA ARG A 5 10.48 -25.60 8.44
C ARG A 5 9.52 -24.46 8.14
N ARG A 6 9.02 -23.77 9.18
CA ARG A 6 8.14 -22.60 9.02
C ARG A 6 8.83 -21.44 8.30
N LYS A 7 10.08 -21.13 8.67
CA LYS A 7 10.87 -20.09 7.99
C LYS A 7 11.14 -20.45 6.52
N GLY A 8 11.43 -21.72 6.23
CA GLY A 8 11.60 -22.22 4.86
C GLY A 8 10.32 -22.07 4.04
N TRP A 9 9.18 -22.48 4.59
CA TRP A 9 7.87 -22.32 3.96
C TRP A 9 7.54 -20.85 3.66
N LEU A 10 7.72 -19.93 4.62
CA LEU A 10 7.45 -18.50 4.40
C LEU A 10 8.32 -17.89 3.30
N LYS A 11 9.60 -18.30 3.20
CA LYS A 11 10.47 -17.89 2.10
C LYS A 11 9.99 -18.45 0.75
N ALA A 12 9.49 -19.67 0.73
CA ALA A 12 8.95 -20.29 -0.47
C ALA A 12 7.65 -19.58 -0.92
N VAL A 13 6.75 -19.26 0.02
CA VAL A 13 5.55 -18.46 -0.23
C VAL A 13 5.91 -17.13 -0.85
N GLU A 14 6.86 -16.41 -0.26
CA GLU A 14 7.29 -15.12 -0.80
C GLU A 14 7.82 -15.24 -2.22
N LYS A 15 8.69 -16.23 -2.48
CA LYS A 15 9.23 -16.46 -3.81
C LYS A 15 8.14 -16.82 -4.82
N ALA A 16 7.18 -17.66 -4.42
CA ALA A 16 6.06 -18.05 -5.28
C ALA A 16 5.16 -16.86 -5.60
N ALA A 17 4.82 -16.04 -4.60
CA ALA A 17 4.03 -14.82 -4.82
C ALA A 17 4.75 -13.83 -5.75
N LEU A 18 6.06 -13.63 -5.57
CA LEU A 18 6.85 -12.78 -6.47
C LEU A 18 6.87 -13.32 -7.90
N ALA A 19 7.00 -14.63 -8.08
CA ALA A 19 6.98 -15.25 -9.40
C ALA A 19 5.61 -15.12 -10.08
N ALA A 20 4.52 -15.33 -9.32
CA ALA A 20 3.16 -15.15 -9.81
C ALA A 20 2.92 -13.70 -10.25
N VAL A 21 3.34 -12.71 -9.45
CA VAL A 21 3.25 -11.29 -9.82
C VAL A 21 4.07 -10.97 -11.07
N ALA A 22 5.29 -11.49 -11.19
CA ALA A 22 6.13 -11.28 -12.37
C ALA A 22 5.54 -11.92 -13.64
N GLY A 23 4.78 -13.02 -13.49
CA GLY A 23 4.04 -13.67 -14.58
C GLY A 23 2.67 -13.08 -14.87
N GLY A 24 2.23 -12.04 -14.15
CA GLY A 24 0.89 -11.47 -14.28
C GLY A 24 -0.24 -12.31 -13.66
N HIS A 25 0.10 -13.37 -12.92
CA HIS A 25 -0.87 -14.25 -12.23
C HIS A 25 -1.32 -13.63 -10.90
N HIS A 26 -1.96 -12.47 -10.96
CA HIS A 26 -2.31 -11.68 -9.76
C HIS A 26 -3.27 -12.41 -8.82
N GLU A 27 -4.26 -13.13 -9.35
CA GLU A 27 -5.22 -13.90 -8.52
C GLU A 27 -4.54 -15.02 -7.73
N GLU A 28 -3.57 -15.71 -8.35
CA GLU A 28 -2.76 -16.73 -7.66
C GLU A 28 -1.96 -16.13 -6.51
N ALA A 29 -1.30 -14.98 -6.77
CA ALA A 29 -0.55 -14.24 -5.77
C ALA A 29 -1.47 -13.79 -4.61
N ILE A 30 -2.63 -13.21 -4.92
CA ILE A 30 -3.61 -12.75 -3.92
C ILE A 30 -4.03 -13.91 -3.03
N GLY A 31 -4.50 -15.02 -3.60
CA GLY A 31 -4.98 -16.15 -2.83
C GLY A 31 -3.90 -16.77 -1.92
N LEU A 32 -2.66 -16.86 -2.41
CA LEU A 32 -1.53 -17.33 -1.62
C LEU A 32 -1.20 -16.39 -0.45
N LEU A 33 -1.19 -15.09 -0.70
CA LEU A 33 -0.82 -14.07 0.27
C LEU A 33 -1.90 -13.88 1.34
N GLU A 34 -3.18 -13.89 0.96
CA GLU A 34 -4.31 -13.81 1.91
C GLU A 34 -4.28 -14.97 2.91
N ARG A 35 -4.13 -16.21 2.42
CA ARG A 35 -4.04 -17.39 3.29
C ARG A 35 -2.85 -17.31 4.23
N THR A 36 -1.73 -16.79 3.76
CA THR A 36 -0.51 -16.68 4.58
C THR A 36 -0.66 -15.58 5.63
N LEU A 37 -1.13 -14.40 5.25
CA LEU A 37 -1.25 -13.25 6.15
C LEU A 37 -2.38 -13.43 7.19
N ALA A 38 -3.37 -14.29 6.91
CA ALA A 38 -4.38 -14.68 7.89
C ALA A 38 -3.83 -15.52 9.06
N VAL A 39 -2.59 -16.04 8.98
CA VAL A 39 -1.96 -16.81 10.06
C VAL A 39 -1.33 -15.86 11.10
N PRO A 40 -1.83 -15.80 12.34
CA PRO A 40 -1.36 -14.85 13.35
C PRO A 40 0.13 -14.97 13.66
N GLU A 41 0.69 -16.18 13.58
CA GLU A 41 2.08 -16.48 13.93
C GLU A 41 3.08 -16.12 12.83
N VAL A 42 2.64 -15.54 11.71
CA VAL A 42 3.56 -15.01 10.69
C VAL A 42 4.35 -13.85 11.30
N PRO A 43 5.69 -13.95 11.40
CA PRO A 43 6.49 -12.91 12.02
C PRO A 43 6.39 -11.57 11.26
N ALA A 44 6.45 -10.45 11.99
CA ALA A 44 6.35 -9.10 11.44
C ALA A 44 7.26 -8.85 10.22
N ARG A 45 8.52 -9.34 10.23
CA ARG A 45 9.44 -9.24 9.09
C ARG A 45 8.93 -9.87 7.78
N PHE A 46 8.09 -10.89 7.87
CA PHE A 46 7.47 -11.52 6.70
C PHE A 46 6.20 -10.76 6.32
N ARG A 47 5.39 -10.33 7.30
CA ARG A 47 4.23 -9.45 7.04
C ARG A 47 4.64 -8.19 6.29
N ALA A 48 5.74 -7.55 6.70
CA ALA A 48 6.29 -6.35 6.08
C ALA A 48 6.71 -6.54 4.61
N ARG A 49 6.96 -7.78 4.17
CA ARG A 49 7.34 -8.10 2.79
C ARG A 49 6.13 -8.60 1.98
N LEU A 50 5.25 -9.38 2.60
CA LEU A 50 4.11 -10.02 1.95
C LEU A 50 2.89 -9.10 1.81
N ALA A 51 2.57 -8.28 2.82
CA ALA A 51 1.41 -7.40 2.77
C ALA A 51 1.49 -6.36 1.62
N PRO A 52 2.65 -5.70 1.38
CA PRO A 52 2.75 -4.78 0.23
C PRO A 52 2.62 -5.49 -1.11
N LEU A 53 3.04 -6.77 -1.18
CA LEU A 53 2.88 -7.57 -2.38
C LEU A 53 1.40 -7.91 -2.63
N LEU A 54 0.63 -8.19 -1.57
CA LEU A 54 -0.81 -8.40 -1.65
C LEU A 54 -1.51 -7.13 -2.13
N ALA A 55 -1.22 -6.00 -1.48
CA ALA A 55 -1.84 -4.72 -1.81
C ALA A 55 -1.61 -4.34 -3.29
N ARG A 56 -0.36 -4.41 -3.77
CA ARG A 56 -0.04 -4.14 -5.18
C ARG A 56 -0.75 -5.11 -6.13
N SER A 57 -0.77 -6.40 -5.80
CA SER A 57 -1.42 -7.40 -6.65
C SER A 57 -2.93 -7.17 -6.76
N ALA A 58 -3.57 -6.69 -5.68
CA ALA A 58 -5.00 -6.41 -5.63
C ALA A 58 -5.39 -5.03 -6.19
N VAL A 59 -4.43 -4.11 -6.32
CA VAL A 59 -4.64 -2.87 -7.09
C VAL A 59 -4.59 -3.15 -8.59
N VAL A 60 -3.72 -4.06 -9.04
CA VAL A 60 -3.55 -4.42 -10.47
C VAL A 60 -4.56 -5.48 -10.93
N GLY A 61 -4.79 -6.51 -10.11
CA GLY A 61 -5.78 -7.56 -10.33
C GLY A 61 -7.12 -7.26 -9.64
N LEU A 62 -8.00 -8.25 -9.60
CA LEU A 62 -9.29 -8.13 -8.92
C LEU A 62 -9.14 -8.41 -7.42
N ARG A 63 -9.41 -7.41 -6.57
CA ARG A 63 -9.45 -7.61 -5.11
C ARG A 63 -10.64 -8.48 -4.69
N SER A 64 -10.50 -9.20 -3.60
CA SER A 64 -11.61 -9.84 -2.90
C SER A 64 -12.01 -9.03 -1.65
N ASP A 65 -13.17 -9.29 -1.06
CA ASP A 65 -13.54 -8.71 0.26
C ASP A 65 -12.53 -9.13 1.34
N ARG A 66 -12.04 -10.38 1.27
CA ARG A 66 -10.98 -10.88 2.14
C ARG A 66 -9.69 -10.08 2.00
N THR A 67 -9.36 -9.62 0.79
CA THR A 67 -8.18 -8.78 0.59
C THR A 67 -8.30 -7.49 1.42
N VAL A 68 -9.45 -6.84 1.40
CA VAL A 68 -9.70 -5.60 2.16
C VAL A 68 -9.59 -5.87 3.66
N GLU A 69 -10.16 -6.97 4.15
CA GLU A 69 -10.06 -7.37 5.56
C GLU A 69 -8.61 -7.60 6.00
N VAL A 70 -7.84 -8.37 5.22
CA VAL A 70 -6.43 -8.67 5.52
C VAL A 70 -5.58 -7.40 5.54
N LEU A 71 -5.77 -6.50 4.58
CA LEU A 71 -5.03 -5.23 4.53
C LEU A 71 -5.45 -4.28 5.66
N THR A 72 -6.75 -4.23 6.00
CA THR A 72 -7.26 -3.45 7.13
C THR A 72 -6.65 -3.91 8.47
N GLN A 73 -6.45 -5.21 8.64
CA GLN A 73 -5.75 -5.75 9.80
C GLN A 73 -4.24 -5.43 9.76
N ALA A 74 -3.62 -5.55 8.58
CA ALA A 74 -2.19 -5.31 8.41
C ALA A 74 -1.80 -3.86 8.73
N VAL A 75 -2.59 -2.86 8.31
CA VAL A 75 -2.31 -1.44 8.62
C VAL A 75 -2.46 -1.10 10.11
N ARG A 76 -2.99 -2.01 10.93
CA ARG A 76 -3.11 -1.86 12.39
C ARG A 76 -2.00 -2.59 13.14
N ASP A 77 -1.12 -3.32 12.45
CA ASP A 77 -0.03 -4.08 13.07
C ASP A 77 1.12 -3.14 13.50
N PRO A 78 1.33 -2.94 14.82
CA PRO A 78 2.39 -2.06 15.31
C PRO A 78 3.80 -2.63 15.06
N GLY A 79 3.90 -3.93 14.72
CA GLY A 79 5.16 -4.58 14.38
C GLY A 79 5.65 -4.26 12.96
N LEU A 80 4.84 -3.62 12.12
CA LEU A 80 5.27 -3.19 10.80
C LEU A 80 6.11 -1.90 10.89
N PRO A 81 7.23 -1.81 10.12
CA PRO A 81 7.92 -0.55 9.92
C PRO A 81 6.96 0.54 9.45
N VAL A 82 7.12 1.76 9.96
CA VAL A 82 6.19 2.87 9.71
C VAL A 82 6.06 3.20 8.21
N ASP A 83 7.16 3.15 7.46
CA ASP A 83 7.15 3.42 6.02
C ASP A 83 6.42 2.32 5.23
N VAL A 84 6.55 1.06 5.66
CA VAL A 84 5.80 -0.07 5.09
C VAL A 84 4.32 0.05 5.40
N ARG A 85 3.97 0.43 6.63
CA ARG A 85 2.58 0.64 7.04
C ARG A 85 1.95 1.80 6.27
N GLY A 86 2.67 2.91 6.09
CA GLY A 86 2.24 4.03 5.28
C GLY A 86 2.00 3.65 3.81
N GLN A 87 2.86 2.80 3.23
CA GLN A 87 2.64 2.27 1.87
C GLN A 87 1.36 1.42 1.80
N LEU A 88 1.12 0.57 2.79
CA LEU A 88 -0.10 -0.24 2.85
C LEU A 88 -1.34 0.63 2.97
N ARG A 89 -1.29 1.70 3.76
CA ARG A 89 -2.39 2.66 3.90
C ARG A 89 -2.66 3.41 2.60
N LEU A 90 -1.63 3.78 1.85
CA LEU A 90 -1.78 4.35 0.50
C LEU A 90 -2.54 3.39 -0.42
N ASP A 91 -2.09 2.14 -0.52
CA ASP A 91 -2.72 1.17 -1.44
C ASP A 91 -4.14 0.78 -0.97
N LEU A 92 -4.36 0.60 0.34
CA LEU A 92 -5.68 0.34 0.91
C LEU A 92 -6.64 1.52 0.69
N GLY A 93 -6.18 2.75 0.90
CA GLY A 93 -6.99 3.95 0.72
C GLY A 93 -7.50 4.10 -0.72
N LEU A 94 -6.63 3.87 -1.69
CA LEU A 94 -7.00 3.85 -3.12
C LEU A 94 -7.96 2.70 -3.45
N MET A 95 -7.78 1.53 -2.85
CA MET A 95 -8.67 0.39 -3.06
C MET A 95 -10.07 0.66 -2.50
N LEU A 96 -10.17 1.21 -1.29
CA LEU A 96 -11.44 1.55 -0.64
C LEU A 96 -12.23 2.56 -1.47
N ALA A 97 -11.57 3.59 -2.00
CA ALA A 97 -12.24 4.56 -2.84
C ALA A 97 -12.60 4.02 -4.22
N ASN A 98 -11.63 3.46 -4.95
CA ASN A 98 -11.81 3.14 -6.36
C ASN A 98 -12.60 1.84 -6.59
N GLN A 99 -12.53 0.90 -5.65
CA GLN A 99 -13.06 -0.46 -5.85
C GLN A 99 -14.14 -0.87 -4.85
N VAL A 100 -14.21 -0.24 -3.67
CA VAL A 100 -15.28 -0.47 -2.69
C VAL A 100 -16.33 0.65 -2.75
N GLY A 101 -15.92 1.87 -3.15
CA GLY A 101 -16.78 3.06 -3.13
C GLY A 101 -16.86 3.74 -1.75
N ASP A 102 -16.05 3.32 -0.78
CA ASP A 102 -15.98 3.95 0.55
C ASP A 102 -14.94 5.08 0.55
N LEU A 103 -15.34 6.22 -0.01
CA LEU A 103 -14.50 7.43 -0.09
C LEU A 103 -14.11 7.95 1.30
N ALA A 104 -14.97 7.82 2.30
CA ALA A 104 -14.65 8.33 3.64
C ALA A 104 -13.55 7.48 4.30
N ALA A 105 -13.63 6.14 4.19
CA ALA A 105 -12.58 5.26 4.69
C ALA A 105 -11.30 5.40 3.88
N GLY A 106 -11.40 5.47 2.55
CA GLY A 106 -10.24 5.69 1.68
C GLY A 106 -9.46 6.95 2.05
N MET A 107 -10.17 8.05 2.34
CA MET A 107 -9.56 9.34 2.69
C MET A 107 -8.76 9.25 3.99
N ARG A 108 -9.33 8.66 5.04
CA ARG A 108 -8.65 8.48 6.33
C ARG A 108 -7.36 7.68 6.20
N GLU A 109 -7.38 6.62 5.39
CA GLU A 109 -6.20 5.80 5.13
C GLU A 109 -5.13 6.59 4.36
N LEU A 110 -5.52 7.39 3.36
CA LEU A 110 -4.59 8.25 2.63
C LEU A 110 -3.98 9.35 3.50
N GLU A 111 -4.75 9.97 4.39
CA GLU A 111 -4.25 10.97 5.34
C GLU A 111 -3.21 10.36 6.28
N SER A 112 -3.50 9.20 6.88
CA SER A 112 -2.53 8.46 7.69
C SER A 112 -1.31 8.02 6.86
N ALA A 113 -1.48 7.66 5.59
CA ALA A 113 -0.35 7.33 4.71
C ALA A 113 0.60 8.53 4.53
N VAL A 114 0.06 9.74 4.33
CA VAL A 114 0.87 10.97 4.22
C VAL A 114 1.71 11.19 5.48
N GLU A 115 1.12 11.00 6.66
CA GLU A 115 1.80 11.17 7.94
C GLU A 115 2.92 10.13 8.14
N GLU A 116 2.65 8.86 7.84
CA GLU A 116 3.60 7.76 8.06
C GLU A 116 4.73 7.72 7.02
N LEU A 117 4.46 8.11 5.77
CA LEU A 117 5.44 8.12 4.69
C LEU A 117 6.35 9.34 4.74
N GLY A 118 5.78 10.52 5.01
CA GLY A 118 6.51 11.79 5.18
C GLY A 118 7.62 12.02 4.13
N GLU A 119 8.78 12.47 4.59
CA GLU A 119 9.96 12.66 3.74
C GLU A 119 10.77 11.37 3.54
N VAL A 120 10.48 10.30 4.28
CA VAL A 120 11.18 9.01 4.16
C VAL A 120 10.88 8.36 2.80
N ARG A 121 9.67 8.60 2.27
CA ARG A 121 9.18 8.04 1.00
C ARG A 121 8.50 9.13 0.16
N PRO A 122 9.24 10.15 -0.31
CA PRO A 122 8.65 11.39 -0.83
C PRO A 122 7.75 11.17 -2.06
N ALA A 123 8.13 10.23 -2.94
CA ALA A 123 7.30 9.88 -4.10
C ALA A 123 5.93 9.29 -3.71
N LEU A 124 5.89 8.45 -2.66
CA LEU A 124 4.67 7.80 -2.19
C LEU A 124 3.78 8.77 -1.41
N THR A 125 4.40 9.62 -0.59
CA THR A 125 3.71 10.73 0.08
C THR A 125 3.08 11.68 -0.93
N SER A 126 3.81 12.07 -1.98
CA SER A 126 3.28 12.90 -3.06
C SER A 126 2.10 12.22 -3.76
N ARG A 127 2.19 10.91 -4.03
CA ARG A 127 1.09 10.15 -4.64
C ARG A 127 -0.16 10.13 -3.75
N ALA A 128 -0.01 9.97 -2.44
CA ALA A 128 -1.12 10.03 -1.49
C ALA A 128 -1.78 11.43 -1.46
N MET A 129 -0.97 12.49 -1.47
CA MET A 129 -1.46 13.87 -1.53
C MET A 129 -2.21 14.16 -2.84
N VAL A 130 -1.69 13.70 -3.98
CA VAL A 130 -2.38 13.83 -5.28
C VAL A 130 -3.73 13.10 -5.25
N ALA A 131 -3.79 11.91 -4.65
CA ALA A 131 -5.06 11.22 -4.49
C ALA A 131 -6.05 12.05 -3.67
N LEU A 132 -5.66 12.57 -2.50
CA LEU A 132 -6.48 13.43 -1.63
C LEU A 132 -6.93 14.75 -2.30
N ALA A 133 -6.22 15.20 -3.33
CA ALA A 133 -6.59 16.38 -4.08
C ALA A 133 -7.78 16.17 -5.04
N MET A 134 -8.21 14.93 -5.29
CA MET A 134 -9.30 14.68 -6.25
C MET A 134 -10.63 15.28 -5.74
N PRO A 135 -11.42 15.95 -6.61
CA PRO A 135 -12.64 16.67 -6.17
C PRO A 135 -13.75 15.77 -5.61
N GLU A 136 -13.71 14.48 -5.92
CA GLU A 136 -14.67 13.49 -5.44
C GLU A 136 -14.53 13.18 -3.94
N TRP A 137 -13.38 13.47 -3.33
CA TRP A 137 -13.16 13.20 -1.91
C TRP A 137 -13.89 14.20 -1.02
N PRO A 138 -14.39 13.76 0.14
CA PRO A 138 -15.10 14.61 1.10
C PRO A 138 -14.13 15.48 1.93
N THR A 139 -13.15 16.14 1.30
CA THR A 139 -12.21 17.06 2.00
C THR A 139 -12.88 18.38 2.42
N GLY A 140 -14.11 18.60 1.96
CA GLY A 140 -15.00 19.64 2.46
C GLY A 140 -14.87 21.00 1.77
N THR A 141 -13.81 21.29 1.00
CA THR A 141 -13.68 22.55 0.23
C THR A 141 -12.68 22.50 -0.93
N LEU A 142 -12.86 23.36 -1.96
CA LEU A 142 -11.87 23.60 -3.02
C LEU A 142 -10.48 24.02 -2.47
N ALA A 143 -10.47 24.77 -1.36
CA ALA A 143 -9.22 25.18 -0.70
C ALA A 143 -8.44 23.98 -0.17
N GLY A 144 -9.12 22.98 0.43
CA GLY A 144 -8.51 21.74 0.90
C GLY A 144 -7.86 20.95 -0.23
N HIS A 145 -8.56 20.77 -1.35
CA HIS A 145 -7.98 20.08 -2.52
C HIS A 145 -6.75 20.80 -3.09
N ARG A 146 -6.78 22.13 -3.17
CA ARG A 146 -5.63 22.94 -3.62
C ARG A 146 -4.44 22.84 -2.68
N GLU A 147 -4.68 22.78 -1.38
CA GLU A 147 -3.64 22.61 -0.38
C GLU A 147 -2.90 21.27 -0.54
N TRP A 148 -3.63 20.19 -0.82
CA TRP A 148 -3.03 18.89 -1.12
C TRP A 148 -2.14 18.93 -2.38
N LEU A 149 -2.60 19.55 -3.48
CA LEU A 149 -1.78 19.72 -4.69
C LEU A 149 -0.51 20.54 -4.41
N ARG A 150 -0.64 21.62 -3.64
CA ARG A 150 0.50 22.48 -3.28
C ARG A 150 1.55 21.71 -2.49
N ARG A 151 1.11 20.90 -1.51
CA ARG A 151 2.00 20.04 -0.71
C ARG A 151 2.68 18.96 -1.56
N ALA A 152 1.93 18.31 -2.46
CA ALA A 152 2.48 17.31 -3.38
C ALA A 152 3.57 17.92 -4.28
N ALA A 153 3.28 19.08 -4.88
CA ALA A 153 4.23 19.80 -5.73
C ALA A 153 5.49 20.20 -4.96
N GLY A 154 5.35 20.72 -3.74
CA GLY A 154 6.50 21.07 -2.89
C GLY A 154 7.43 19.88 -2.61
N LEU A 155 6.86 18.70 -2.38
CA LEU A 155 7.63 17.49 -2.10
C LEU A 155 8.35 16.94 -3.35
N ALA A 156 7.72 17.04 -4.53
CA ALA A 156 8.35 16.66 -5.80
C ALA A 156 9.56 17.56 -6.13
N HIS A 157 9.47 18.87 -5.87
CA HIS A 157 10.57 19.81 -6.08
C HIS A 157 11.73 19.60 -5.08
N ALA A 158 11.43 19.21 -3.84
CA ALA A 158 12.45 18.86 -2.85
C ALA A 158 13.15 17.52 -3.17
N GLY A 159 12.45 16.62 -3.87
CA GLY A 159 12.92 15.28 -4.22
C GLY A 159 13.58 15.14 -5.59
N ASP A 160 13.90 16.25 -6.28
CA ASP A 160 14.46 16.26 -7.64
C ASP A 160 15.91 15.71 -7.67
N ASN A 161 15.99 14.39 -7.51
CA ASN A 161 17.08 13.50 -7.82
C ASN A 161 16.90 13.09 -9.30
N GLU A 162 17.94 13.20 -10.12
CA GLU A 162 17.97 13.11 -11.60
C GLU A 162 17.10 12.04 -12.27
N VAL A 163 16.77 10.96 -11.57
CA VAL A 163 15.95 9.84 -12.05
C VAL A 163 14.51 10.24 -12.41
N ALA A 164 13.94 11.26 -11.74
CA ALA A 164 12.58 11.73 -12.04
C ALA A 164 12.47 12.48 -13.39
N ARG A 165 13.56 13.12 -13.84
CA ARG A 165 13.60 13.84 -15.14
C ARG A 165 13.59 12.90 -16.36
N ALA A 166 14.07 11.66 -16.21
CA ALA A 166 14.17 10.72 -17.33
C ALA A 166 12.82 10.10 -17.76
N ALA A 167 11.75 10.24 -16.96
CA ALA A 167 10.46 9.60 -17.22
C ALA A 167 9.44 10.50 -17.95
N VAL A 168 9.80 11.73 -18.30
CA VAL A 168 8.91 12.73 -18.95
C VAL A 168 9.48 13.22 -20.29
N ALA A 169 10.48 12.53 -20.85
CA ALA A 169 11.00 12.79 -22.21
C ALA A 169 10.41 11.81 -23.23
#